data_AF-A0A484MAM6-F1
#
_entry.id   AF-A0A484MAM6-F1
#
_cell.length_a   1.000
_cell.length_b   1.000
_cell.length_c   1.000
_cell.angle_alpha   90.00
_cell.angle_beta   90.00
_cell.angle_gamma   90.00
#
_symmetry.space_group_name_H-M   'P 1'
#
loop_
_entity.id
_entity.type
_entity.pdbx_description
1 polymer ?
#
loop_
_entity_poly.entity_id
_entity_poly.type
_entity_poly.pdbx_seq_one_letter_code
_entity_poly.pdbx_strand_id
1 'polypeptide(L)'
;MSIYGIRNDIDDALSAATNSLEYSVGEEEEDLEELVRELTWIKCFITTSHRTEMGVEVARVWVSAIERLVHQCLHDLHVKPTADLKKSCASLREKIQPFVVTCQCHPAP
;
A
#
# COMPACT_ATOMS: atom_id res chain seq x y z
N MET A 1 9.46 -0.74 15.06
CA MET A 1 8.54 -1.72 14.42
C MET A 1 9.26 -2.38 13.27
N SER A 2 8.91 -3.62 12.94
CA SER A 2 9.58 -4.40 11.90
C SER A 2 8.77 -4.35 10.60
N ILE A 3 9.44 -4.26 9.45
CA ILE A 3 8.78 -4.29 8.12
C ILE A 3 7.97 -5.60 7.92
N TYR A 4 8.23 -6.64 8.71
CA TYR A 4 7.41 -7.86 8.72
C TYR A 4 6.02 -7.68 9.37
N GLY A 5 5.86 -6.71 10.29
CA GLY A 5 4.57 -6.44 10.94
C GLY A 5 3.57 -5.80 9.98
N ILE A 6 3.99 -4.74 9.30
CA ILE A 6 3.16 -4.00 8.33
C ILE A 6 2.66 -4.87 7.17
N ARG A 7 3.39 -5.94 6.80
CA ARG A 7 2.97 -6.83 5.71
C ARG A 7 1.64 -7.52 6.02
N ASN A 8 1.45 -7.97 7.27
CA ASN A 8 0.20 -8.60 7.68
C ASN A 8 -0.94 -7.57 7.67
N ASP A 9 -0.68 -6.35 8.16
CA ASP A 9 -1.69 -5.28 8.16
C ASP A 9 -2.12 -4.91 6.73
N ILE A 10 -1.18 -4.92 5.76
CA ILE A 10 -1.49 -4.72 4.33
C ILE A 10 -2.35 -5.86 3.79
N ASP A 11 -2.06 -7.10 4.17
CA ASP A 11 -2.85 -8.27 3.77
C ASP A 11 -4.28 -8.19 4.31
N ASP A 12 -4.44 -7.80 5.58
CA ASP A 12 -5.75 -7.57 6.19
C ASP A 12 -6.52 -6.45 5.49
N ALA A 13 -5.85 -5.33 5.16
CA ALA A 13 -6.46 -4.22 4.45
C ALA A 13 -6.90 -4.61 3.03
N LEU A 14 -6.09 -5.42 2.34
CA LEU A 14 -6.42 -5.96 1.01
C LEU A 14 -7.62 -6.89 1.06
N SER A 15 -7.66 -7.80 2.04
CA SER A 15 -8.80 -8.69 2.24
C SER A 15 -10.07 -7.89 2.55
N ALA A 16 -9.99 -6.88 3.40
CA ALA A 16 -11.13 -6.01 3.69
C ALA A 16 -11.64 -5.29 2.43
N ALA A 17 -10.75 -4.63 1.67
CA ALA A 17 -11.12 -3.92 0.44
C ALA A 17 -11.69 -4.84 -0.64
N THR A 18 -11.13 -6.04 -0.79
CA THR A 18 -11.61 -7.05 -1.75
C THR A 18 -12.99 -7.56 -1.36
N ASN A 19 -13.22 -7.85 -0.07
CA ASN A 19 -14.53 -8.29 0.40
C ASN A 19 -15.58 -7.19 0.24
N SER A 20 -15.22 -5.93 0.49
CA SER A 20 -16.13 -4.80 0.24
C SER A 20 -16.49 -4.68 -1.24
N LEU A 21 -15.50 -4.87 -2.14
CA LEU A 21 -15.70 -4.80 -3.59
C LEU A 21 -16.73 -5.82 -4.10
N GLU A 22 -16.80 -7.02 -3.50
CA GLU A 22 -17.78 -8.06 -3.89
C GLU A 22 -19.25 -7.61 -3.77
N TYR A 23 -19.52 -6.57 -2.96
CA TYR A 23 -20.88 -6.10 -2.68
C TYR A 23 -21.15 -4.65 -3.14
N SER A 24 -20.16 -3.98 -3.74
CA SER A 24 -20.26 -2.60 -4.21
C SER A 24 -20.72 -2.52 -5.66
N VAL A 25 -21.32 -1.39 -6.05
CA VAL A 25 -21.79 -1.14 -7.41
C VAL A 25 -21.57 0.32 -7.82
N GLY A 26 -21.22 0.56 -9.09
CA GLY A 26 -21.11 1.91 -9.65
C GLY A 26 -19.83 2.63 -9.23
N GLU A 27 -19.91 3.91 -8.87
CA GLU A 27 -18.72 4.74 -8.54
C GLU A 27 -17.93 4.20 -7.34
N GLU A 28 -18.60 3.57 -6.38
CA GLU A 28 -17.95 2.94 -5.22
C GLU A 28 -17.12 1.70 -5.61
N GLU A 29 -17.58 0.95 -6.61
CA GLU A 29 -16.87 -0.21 -7.15
C GLU A 29 -15.56 0.24 -7.80
N GLU A 30 -15.59 1.27 -8.66
CA GLU A 30 -14.40 1.84 -9.30
C GLU A 30 -13.38 2.34 -8.26
N ASP A 31 -13.85 3.03 -7.22
CA ASP A 31 -12.98 3.51 -6.14
C ASP A 31 -12.35 2.37 -5.33
N LEU A 32 -13.09 1.28 -5.08
CA LEU A 32 -12.58 0.10 -4.39
C LEU A 32 -11.58 -0.69 -5.24
N GLU A 33 -11.84 -0.85 -6.54
CA GLU A 33 -10.89 -1.48 -7.47
C GLU A 33 -9.55 -0.73 -7.48
N GLU A 34 -9.61 0.61 -7.55
CA GLU A 34 -8.42 1.44 -7.48
C GLU A 34 -7.73 1.36 -6.12
N LEU A 35 -8.48 1.34 -5.02
CA LEU A 35 -7.91 1.13 -3.68
C LEU A 35 -7.18 -0.22 -3.57
N VAL A 36 -7.79 -1.31 -4.06
CA VAL A 36 -7.17 -2.64 -4.12
C VAL A 36 -5.88 -2.60 -4.95
N ARG A 37 -5.90 -1.91 -6.10
CA ARG A 37 -4.72 -1.73 -6.95
C ARG A 37 -3.58 -1.02 -6.20
N GLU A 38 -3.88 0.05 -5.48
CA GLU A 38 -2.85 0.81 -4.74
C GLU A 38 -2.31 0.02 -3.53
N LEU A 39 -3.18 -0.65 -2.76
CA LEU A 39 -2.74 -1.53 -1.67
C LEU A 39 -1.87 -2.69 -2.18
N THR A 40 -2.22 -3.27 -3.33
CA THR A 40 -1.42 -4.31 -3.99
C THR A 40 -0.06 -3.77 -4.39
N TRP A 41 0.00 -2.56 -4.93
CA TRP A 41 1.26 -1.90 -5.27
C TRP A 41 2.15 -1.71 -4.03
N ILE A 42 1.58 -1.23 -2.93
CA ILE A 42 2.29 -1.06 -1.65
C ILE A 42 2.84 -2.41 -1.14
N LYS A 43 2.04 -3.47 -1.20
CA LYS A 43 2.48 -4.84 -0.84
C LYS A 43 3.68 -5.28 -1.68
N CYS A 44 3.64 -5.05 -2.99
CA CYS A 44 4.72 -5.35 -3.91
C CYS A 44 5.97 -4.53 -3.58
N PHE A 45 5.84 -3.23 -3.31
CA PHE A 45 6.94 -2.37 -2.90
C PHE A 45 7.63 -2.90 -1.64
N ILE A 46 6.88 -3.20 -0.57
CA ILE A 46 7.45 -3.75 0.67
C ILE A 46 8.15 -5.07 0.40
N THR A 47 7.47 -6.01 -0.29
CA THR A 47 8.01 -7.35 -0.59
C THR A 47 9.30 -7.31 -1.41
N THR A 48 9.37 -6.43 -2.40
CA THR A 48 10.54 -6.31 -3.28
C THR A 48 11.69 -5.57 -2.61
N SER A 49 11.38 -4.58 -1.78
CA SER A 49 12.38 -3.81 -1.03
C SER A 49 13.22 -4.67 -0.08
N HIS A 50 12.67 -5.78 0.41
CA HIS A 50 13.41 -6.73 1.23
C HIS A 50 14.53 -7.49 0.52
N ARG A 51 14.61 -7.44 -0.81
CA ARG A 51 15.57 -8.23 -1.58
C ARG A 51 16.96 -7.60 -1.66
N THR A 52 17.10 -6.32 -1.30
CA THR A 52 18.37 -5.58 -1.36
C THR A 52 18.55 -4.71 -0.11
N GLU A 53 19.79 -4.45 0.29
CA GLU A 53 20.08 -3.57 1.45
C GLU A 53 19.54 -2.14 1.23
N MET A 54 19.75 -1.60 0.03
CA MET A 54 19.19 -0.29 -0.36
C MET A 54 17.67 -0.28 -0.31
N GLY A 55 17.02 -1.34 -0.77
CA GLY A 55 15.57 -1.49 -0.68
C GLY A 55 15.07 -1.47 0.76
N VAL A 56 15.76 -2.17 1.67
CA VAL A 56 15.42 -2.16 3.09
C VAL A 56 15.52 -0.76 3.69
N GLU A 57 16.58 -0.01 3.38
CA GLU A 57 16.74 1.37 3.87
C GLU A 57 15.65 2.30 3.34
N VAL A 58 15.33 2.22 2.05
CA VAL A 58 14.23 2.99 1.45
C VAL A 58 12.89 2.61 2.09
N ALA A 59 12.60 1.32 2.24
CA ALA A 59 11.36 0.87 2.88
C ALA A 59 11.26 1.34 4.34
N ARG A 60 12.36 1.39 5.09
CA ARG A 60 12.39 1.91 6.47
C ARG A 60 11.92 3.36 6.55
N VAL A 61 12.31 4.21 5.60
CA VAL A 61 11.89 5.62 5.55
C VAL A 61 10.37 5.73 5.38
N TRP A 62 9.78 4.86 4.56
CA TRP A 62 8.37 4.93 4.21
C TRP A 62 7.46 4.09 5.11
N VAL A 63 8.02 3.18 5.93
CA VAL A 63 7.24 2.21 6.73
C VAL A 63 6.18 2.91 7.59
N SER A 64 6.53 4.00 8.26
CA SER A 64 5.60 4.71 9.14
C SER A 64 4.52 5.50 8.39
N ALA A 65 4.76 5.88 7.14
CA ALA A 65 3.73 6.49 6.29
C ALA A 65 2.77 5.43 5.76
N ILE A 66 3.31 4.28 5.35
CA ILE A 66 2.52 3.14 4.88
C ILE A 66 1.68 2.57 6.03
N GLU A 67 2.23 2.39 7.23
CA GLU A 67 1.53 1.86 8.41
C GLU A 67 0.29 2.71 8.74
N ARG A 68 0.47 4.03 8.81
CA ARG A 68 -0.63 4.96 9.08
C ARG A 68 -1.73 4.85 8.04
N LEU A 69 -1.35 4.72 6.77
CA LEU A 69 -2.29 4.64 5.67
C LEU A 69 -3.04 3.30 5.64
N VAL A 70 -2.35 2.19 5.90
CA VAL A 70 -2.95 0.85 6.02
C VAL A 70 -3.91 0.77 7.20
N HIS A 71 -3.53 1.30 8.37
CA HIS A 71 -4.44 1.44 9.50
C HIS A 71 -5.66 2.31 9.17
N GLN A 72 -5.45 3.39 8.43
CA GLN A 72 -6.54 4.24 7.99
C GLN A 72 -7.47 3.49 7.03
N CYS A 73 -6.95 2.68 6.11
CA CYS A 73 -7.77 1.79 5.29
C CYS A 73 -8.57 0.82 6.17
N LEU A 74 -7.94 0.10 7.10
CA LEU A 74 -8.62 -0.86 7.97
C LEU A 74 -9.76 -0.23 8.80
N HIS A 75 -9.53 0.98 9.33
CA HIS A 75 -10.49 1.67 10.18
C HIS A 75 -11.59 2.37 9.37
N ASP A 76 -11.22 3.06 8.29
CA ASP A 76 -12.10 3.97 7.59
C ASP A 76 -12.82 3.33 6.40
N LEU A 77 -12.44 2.13 5.93
CA LEU A 77 -13.13 1.43 4.82
C LEU A 77 -14.63 1.25 5.08
N HIS A 78 -15.04 1.16 6.35
CA HIS A 78 -16.44 1.00 6.74
C HIS A 78 -17.13 2.31 7.14
N VAL A 79 -16.41 3.44 7.19
CA VAL A 79 -16.85 4.67 7.87
C VAL A 79 -16.67 5.94 7.03
N LYS A 80 -15.72 5.96 6.08
CA LYS A 80 -15.43 7.12 5.22
C LYS A 80 -15.62 6.80 3.73
N PRO A 81 -15.72 7.83 2.88
CA PRO A 81 -15.74 7.64 1.42
C PRO A 81 -14.44 6.99 0.94
N THR A 82 -14.55 5.89 0.19
CA THR A 82 -13.43 5.15 -0.43
C THR A 82 -12.55 6.06 -1.30
N ALA A 83 -13.14 7.08 -1.94
CA ALA A 83 -12.44 8.09 -2.72
C ALA A 83 -11.25 8.76 -2.01
N ASP A 84 -11.37 9.04 -0.70
CA ASP A 84 -10.30 9.72 0.05
C ASP A 84 -9.16 8.77 0.42
N LEU A 85 -9.48 7.51 0.71
CA LEU A 85 -8.50 6.45 0.94
C LEU A 85 -7.68 6.20 -0.33
N LYS A 86 -8.38 6.05 -1.46
CA LYS A 86 -7.77 5.92 -2.80
C LYS A 86 -6.78 7.04 -3.11
N LYS A 87 -7.20 8.31 -2.95
CA LYS A 87 -6.32 9.47 -3.18
C LYS A 87 -5.10 9.47 -2.27
N SER A 88 -5.26 9.08 -1.01
CA SER A 88 -4.16 8.99 -0.05
C SER A 88 -3.15 7.93 -0.48
N CYS A 89 -3.61 6.75 -0.93
CA CYS A 89 -2.76 5.67 -1.41
C CYS A 89 -2.00 6.07 -2.68
N ALA A 90 -2.70 6.67 -3.65
CA ALA A 90 -2.10 7.16 -4.88
C ALA A 90 -1.04 8.24 -4.62
N SER A 91 -1.31 9.20 -3.74
CA SER A 91 -0.34 10.24 -3.37
C SER A 91 0.90 9.66 -2.69
N LEU A 92 0.74 8.61 -1.88
CA LEU A 92 1.86 7.92 -1.26
C LEU A 92 2.71 7.21 -2.32
N ARG A 93 2.07 6.52 -3.27
CA ARG A 93 2.76 5.88 -4.39
C ARG A 93 3.57 6.89 -5.20
N GLU A 94 3.00 8.04 -5.58
CA GLU A 94 3.71 9.07 -6.34
C GLU A 94 5.00 9.53 -5.66
N LYS A 95 5.01 9.59 -4.32
CA LYS A 95 6.20 9.96 -3.53
C LYS A 95 7.23 8.84 -3.42
N ILE A 96 6.79 7.59 -3.37
CA ILE A 96 7.66 6.41 -3.26
C ILE A 96 8.24 6.03 -4.64
N GLN A 97 7.47 6.18 -5.72
CA GLN A 97 7.76 5.69 -7.06
C GLN A 97 9.16 6.08 -7.60
N PRO A 98 9.68 7.30 -7.39
CA PRO A 98 11.04 7.66 -7.78
C PRO A 98 12.12 6.75 -7.16
N PHE A 99 11.91 6.28 -5.94
CA PHE A 99 12.88 5.45 -5.21
C PHE A 99 12.78 3.96 -5.58
N VAL A 100 11.64 3.51 -6.11
CA VAL A 100 11.46 2.13 -6.57
C VAL A 100 12.42 1.80 -7.72
N VAL A 101 12.60 2.74 -8.66
CA VAL A 101 13.53 2.59 -9.79
C VAL A 101 14.98 2.54 -9.29
N THR A 102 15.33 3.38 -8.31
CA THR A 102 16.66 3.40 -7.69
C THR A 102 17.01 2.07 -7.02
N CYS A 103 16.04 1.43 -6.35
CA CYS A 103 16.22 0.12 -5.72
C CYS A 103 16.40 -1.04 -6.71
N GLN A 104 15.96 -0.89 -7.96
CA GLN A 104 16.02 -1.93 -9.00
C GLN A 104 17.27 -1.83 -9.90
N CYS A 105 17.94 -0.68 -9.94
CA CYS A 105 19.11 -0.43 -10.78
C CYS A 105 20.46 -0.80 -10.14
N HIS A 106 20.47 -1.35 -8.92
CA HIS A 106 21.66 -1.92 -8.30
C HIS A 106 21.48 -3.43 -8.13
N PRO A 107 21.90 -4.25 -9.12
CA PRO A 107 22.14 -5.66 -8.84
C PRO A 107 23.15 -5.75 -7.69
N ALA A 108 22.87 -6.60 -6.71
CA ALA A 108 23.81 -6.88 -5.62
C ALA A 108 25.20 -7.23 -6.20
N PRO A 109 26.29 -6.76 -5.58
CA PRO A 109 27.65 -7.10 -6.00
C PRO A 109 27.93 -8.60 -5.93
#